data_AF-A0A356D7K7-F1
#
_entry.id   AF-A0A356D7K7-F1
#
_cell.length_a   1.000
_cell.length_b   1.000
_cell.length_c   1.000
_cell.angle_alpha   90.00
_cell.angle_beta   90.00
_cell.angle_gamma   90.00
#
_symmetry.space_group_name_H-M   'P 1'
#
loop_
_entity.id
_entity.type
_entity.pdbx_description
1 polymer ?
#
loop_
_entity_poly.entity_id
_entity_poly.type
_entity_poly.pdbx_seq_one_letter_code
_entity_poly.pdbx_strand_id
1 'polypeptide(L)'
;MINKLLALTQRRLERTLQEQSKLNALIKELQQQCINIRQRISILATQTTSYEKSEELNRIAFWERQRLKAAVLAEIAQFEFKIETITLELSKHKLLQSQIAKRAFMLRNKCEKFRNYLKQQRTARRLKSELQQQNEIEELFVHVSNKNEPE
;
A
#
# COMPACT_ATOMS: atom_id res chain seq x y z
N MET A 1 -1.71 -11.48 -28.25
CA MET A 1 -1.95 -10.12 -27.70
C MET A 1 -2.25 -10.13 -26.20
N ILE A 2 -3.22 -10.92 -25.72
CA ILE A 2 -3.69 -10.88 -24.32
C ILE A 2 -2.66 -11.36 -23.28
N ASN A 3 -1.79 -12.34 -23.59
CA ASN A 3 -0.67 -12.70 -22.71
C ASN A 3 0.28 -11.51 -22.42
N LYS A 4 0.54 -10.67 -23.43
CA LYS A 4 1.38 -9.47 -23.27
C LYS A 4 0.68 -8.44 -22.38
N LEU A 5 -0.63 -8.26 -22.55
CA LEU A 5 -1.45 -7.40 -21.69
C LEU A 5 -1.45 -7.86 -20.24
N LEU A 6 -1.63 -9.18 -20.00
CA LEU A 6 -1.55 -9.77 -18.67
C LEU A 6 -0.20 -9.46 -18.00
N ALA A 7 0.91 -9.74 -18.69
CA ALA A 7 2.25 -9.47 -18.17
C ALA A 7 2.47 -7.99 -17.83
N LEU A 8 2.01 -7.07 -18.68
CA LEU A 8 2.08 -5.63 -18.42
C LEU A 8 1.24 -5.22 -17.19
N THR A 9 0.03 -5.76 -17.04
CA THR A 9 -0.81 -5.48 -15.86
C THR A 9 -0.24 -6.06 -14.57
N GLN A 10 0.40 -7.24 -14.63
CA GLN A 10 1.08 -7.84 -13.48
C GLN A 10 2.27 -6.99 -13.02
N ARG A 11 3.12 -6.54 -13.95
CA ARG A 11 4.21 -5.61 -13.62
C ARG A 11 3.71 -4.30 -13.01
N ARG A 12 2.59 -3.76 -13.51
CA ARG A 12 1.96 -2.55 -12.93
C ARG A 12 1.43 -2.82 -11.52
N LEU A 13 0.84 -3.99 -11.28
CA LEU A 13 0.37 -4.40 -9.97
C LEU A 13 1.55 -4.53 -8.99
N GLU A 14 2.63 -5.19 -9.39
CA GLU A 14 3.85 -5.34 -8.59
C GLU A 14 4.42 -3.98 -8.17
N ARG A 15 4.56 -3.04 -9.12
CA ARG A 15 5.00 -1.67 -8.82
C ARG A 15 4.07 -0.96 -7.84
N THR A 16 2.76 -1.12 -8.01
CA THR A 16 1.76 -0.51 -7.11
C THR A 16 1.87 -1.09 -5.69
N LEU A 17 2.13 -2.39 -5.55
CA LEU A 17 2.35 -3.04 -4.25
C LEU A 17 3.66 -2.59 -3.60
N GLN A 18 4.72 -2.36 -4.39
CA GLN A 18 5.97 -1.79 -3.89
C GLN A 18 5.80 -0.32 -3.45
N GLU A 19 5.03 0.48 -4.19
CA GLU A 19 4.67 1.83 -3.77
C GLU A 19 3.89 1.80 -2.45
N GLN A 20 2.94 0.87 -2.31
CA GLN A 20 2.18 0.68 -1.08
C GLN A 20 3.07 0.30 0.12
N SER A 21 4.03 -0.62 -0.07
CA SER A 21 4.91 -1.05 1.02
C SER A 21 5.83 0.09 1.48
N LYS A 22 6.39 0.87 0.55
CA LYS A 22 7.19 2.06 0.85
C LYS A 22 6.37 3.10 1.61
N LEU A 23 5.16 3.39 1.16
CA LEU A 23 4.26 4.33 1.84
C LEU A 23 3.92 3.86 3.26
N ASN A 24 3.66 2.57 3.45
CA ASN A 24 3.40 2.02 4.77
C ASN A 24 4.62 2.13 5.71
N ALA A 25 5.83 1.95 5.19
CA ALA A 25 7.05 2.14 5.96
C ALA A 25 7.21 3.60 6.41
N LEU A 26 7.02 4.55 5.49
CA LEU A 26 7.05 5.99 5.81
C LEU A 26 6.00 6.38 6.87
N ILE A 27 4.76 5.88 6.74
CA ILE A 27 3.72 6.13 7.74
C ILE A 27 4.15 5.62 9.12
N LYS A 28 4.71 4.41 9.22
CA LYS A 28 5.20 3.85 10.49
C LYS A 28 6.33 4.68 11.08
N GLU A 29 7.26 5.14 10.24
CA GLU A 29 8.36 5.99 10.67
C GLU A 29 7.85 7.31 11.25
N LEU A 30 6.97 8.02 10.54
CA LEU A 30 6.36 9.27 11.03
C LEU A 30 5.56 9.07 12.32
N GLN A 31 4.83 7.94 12.44
CA GLN A 31 4.15 7.58 13.68
C GLN A 31 5.13 7.40 14.85
N GLN A 32 6.26 6.72 14.60
CA GLN A 32 7.29 6.53 15.61
C GLN A 32 7.95 7.87 16.00
N GLN A 33 8.22 8.75 15.03
CA GLN A 33 8.73 10.09 15.29
C GLN A 33 7.77 10.89 16.20
N CYS A 34 6.47 10.85 15.94
CA CYS A 34 5.46 11.45 16.82
C CYS A 34 5.50 10.91 18.25
N ILE A 35 5.63 9.58 18.42
CA ILE A 35 5.74 8.96 19.75
C ILE A 35 6.99 9.47 20.48
N ASN A 36 8.13 9.49 19.80
CA ASN A 36 9.40 9.96 20.37
C ASN A 36 9.32 11.44 20.78
N ILE A 37 8.72 12.29 19.95
CA ILE A 37 8.54 13.71 20.25
C ILE A 37 7.61 13.88 21.46
N ARG A 38 6.50 13.13 21.54
CA ARG A 38 5.59 13.18 22.70
C ARG A 38 6.27 12.75 24.00
N GLN A 39 7.13 11.72 23.95
CA GLN A 39 7.93 11.32 25.10
C GLN A 39 8.89 12.44 25.52
N ARG A 40 9.53 13.11 24.56
CA ARG A 40 10.40 14.25 24.83
C ARG A 40 9.64 15.42 25.47
N ILE A 41 8.46 15.76 24.96
CA ILE A 41 7.58 16.78 25.55
C ILE A 41 7.23 16.40 27.00
N SER A 42 6.88 15.15 27.27
CA SER A 42 6.57 14.69 28.64
C SER A 42 7.75 14.91 29.60
N ILE A 43 8.98 14.61 29.18
CA ILE A 43 10.19 14.87 29.96
C ILE A 43 10.41 16.37 30.20
N LEU A 44 10.23 17.21 29.17
CA LEU A 44 10.37 18.65 29.32
C LEU A 44 9.26 19.24 30.23
N ALA A 45 8.04 18.71 30.15
CA ALA A 45 6.94 19.11 31.01
C ALA A 45 7.23 18.81 32.48
N THR A 46 7.80 17.64 32.81
CA THR A 46 8.21 17.35 34.20
C THR A 46 9.33 18.26 34.66
N GLN A 47 10.31 18.59 33.81
CA GLN A 47 11.33 19.60 34.12
C GLN A 47 10.70 20.97 34.41
N THR A 48 9.66 21.34 33.66
CA THR A 48 8.93 22.60 33.86
C THR A 48 8.29 22.68 35.26
N THR A 49 7.69 21.59 35.73
CA THR A 49 7.12 21.52 37.10
C THR A 49 8.18 21.61 38.19
N SER A 50 9.41 21.16 37.93
CA SER A 50 10.53 21.33 38.87
C SER A 50 10.91 22.79 39.03
N TYR A 51 10.63 23.64 38.04
CA TYR A 51 10.86 25.08 38.11
C TYR A 51 9.77 25.85 38.90
N GLU A 52 8.66 25.20 39.26
CA GLU A 52 7.55 25.85 39.98
C GLU A 52 7.62 25.68 41.50
N LYS A 53 8.39 24.71 41.98
CA LYS A 53 8.30 24.22 43.37
C LYS A 53 9.30 24.81 44.38
N SER A 54 10.19 25.73 44.02
CA SER A 54 11.16 26.24 45.01
C SER A 54 10.83 27.63 45.53
N GLU A 55 10.84 27.75 46.85
CA GLU A 55 10.87 29.01 47.57
C GLU A 55 12.22 29.66 47.33
N GLU A 56 12.26 30.74 46.57
CA GLU A 56 13.50 31.44 46.24
C GLU A 56 13.70 32.63 47.16
N LEU A 57 14.79 32.59 47.91
CA LEU A 57 15.19 33.65 48.84
C LEU A 57 15.90 34.83 48.13
N ASN A 58 16.27 34.69 46.85
CA ASN A 58 17.03 35.69 46.09
C ASN A 58 16.37 36.03 44.74
N ARG A 59 16.21 37.33 44.45
CA ARG A 59 15.63 37.88 43.22
C ARG A 59 16.38 37.45 41.94
N ILE A 60 17.71 37.33 41.98
CA ILE A 60 18.49 36.93 40.79
C ILE A 60 18.19 35.46 40.43
N ALA A 61 18.13 34.58 41.43
CA ALA A 61 17.80 33.18 41.23
C ALA A 61 16.40 33.01 40.62
N PHE A 62 15.44 33.84 41.04
CA PHE A 62 14.11 33.88 40.48
C PHE A 62 14.08 34.19 38.99
N TRP A 63 14.70 35.29 38.56
CA TRP A 63 14.68 35.65 37.14
C TRP A 63 15.41 34.64 36.27
N GLU A 64 16.52 34.09 36.74
CA GLU A 64 17.25 33.06 36.00
C GLU A 64 16.40 31.80 35.82
N ARG A 65 15.64 31.40 36.83
CA ARG A 65 14.74 30.26 36.72
C ARG A 65 13.55 30.51 35.81
N GLN A 66 12.95 31.70 35.87
CA GLN A 66 11.90 32.07 34.92
C GLN A 66 12.43 32.06 33.47
N ARG A 67 13.68 32.50 33.25
CA ARG A 67 14.35 32.42 31.95
C ARG A 67 14.50 30.97 31.48
N LEU A 68 14.98 30.07 32.34
CA LEU A 68 15.11 28.64 32.03
C LEU A 68 13.74 27.99 31.76
N LYS A 69 12.72 28.29 32.58
CA LYS A 69 11.35 27.81 32.38
C LYS A 69 10.80 28.26 31.03
N ALA A 70 10.96 29.53 30.68
CA ALA A 70 10.52 30.08 29.40
C ALA A 70 11.22 29.40 28.22
N ALA A 71 12.52 29.11 28.33
CA ALA A 71 13.27 28.39 27.30
C ALA A 71 12.73 26.97 27.10
N VAL A 72 12.45 26.23 28.17
CA VAL A 72 11.86 24.89 28.10
C VAL A 72 10.45 24.91 27.50
N LEU A 73 9.62 25.88 27.88
CA LEU A 73 8.28 26.05 27.30
C LEU A 73 8.34 26.38 25.80
N ALA A 74 9.32 27.18 25.37
CA ALA A 74 9.54 27.44 23.96
C ALA A 74 9.95 26.17 23.19
N GLU A 75 10.81 25.31 23.78
CA GLU A 75 11.18 24.01 23.20
C GLU A 75 9.96 23.08 23.08
N ILE A 76 9.10 23.03 24.10
CA ILE A 76 7.84 22.27 24.06
C ILE A 76 6.95 22.77 22.92
N ALA A 77 6.72 24.08 22.80
CA ALA A 77 5.89 24.65 21.75
C ALA A 77 6.42 24.32 20.34
N GLN A 78 7.75 24.33 20.15
CA GLN A 78 8.37 23.90 18.89
C GLN A 78 8.11 22.42 18.59
N PHE A 79 8.15 21.55 19.60
CA PHE A 79 7.83 20.14 19.43
C PHE A 79 6.35 19.89 19.14
N GLU A 80 5.45 20.64 19.76
CA GLU A 80 4.01 20.59 19.47
C GLU A 80 3.73 20.98 18.01
N PHE A 81 4.33 22.07 17.53
CA PHE A 81 4.24 22.47 16.12
C PHE A 81 4.77 21.39 15.16
N LYS A 82 5.87 20.71 15.52
CA LYS A 82 6.39 19.56 14.74
C LYS A 82 5.38 18.41 14.71
N ILE A 83 4.72 18.10 15.82
CA ILE A 83 3.67 17.07 15.87
C ILE A 83 2.50 17.46 14.94
N GLU A 84 2.06 18.71 14.97
CA GLU A 84 0.99 19.19 14.08
C GLU A 84 1.39 19.03 12.60
N THR A 85 2.62 19.38 12.25
CA THR A 85 3.15 19.20 10.89
C THR A 85 3.15 17.73 10.48
N ILE A 86 3.66 16.83 11.33
CA ILE A 86 3.69 15.38 11.05
C ILE A 86 2.27 14.80 10.96
N THR A 87 1.33 15.25 11.80
CA THR A 87 -0.05 14.76 11.75
C THR A 87 -0.77 15.17 10.46
N LEU A 88 -0.51 16.38 9.96
CA LEU A 88 -0.97 16.82 8.63
C LEU A 88 -0.37 15.94 7.53
N GLU A 89 0.93 15.65 7.55
CA GLU A 89 1.56 14.74 6.58
C GLU A 89 0.99 13.31 6.66
N LEU A 90 0.80 12.77 7.85
CA LEU A 90 0.17 11.47 8.05
C LEU A 90 -1.24 11.42 7.45
N SER A 91 -2.02 12.50 7.55
CA SER A 91 -3.34 12.58 6.94
C SER A 91 -3.27 12.49 5.40
N LYS A 92 -2.31 13.19 4.79
CA LYS A 92 -2.05 13.14 3.34
C LYS A 92 -1.63 11.74 2.91
N HIS A 93 -0.72 11.10 3.66
CA HIS A 93 -0.26 9.75 3.38
C HIS A 93 -1.36 8.70 3.53
N LYS A 94 -2.27 8.83 4.50
CA LYS A 94 -3.45 7.95 4.62
C LYS A 94 -4.39 8.06 3.42
N LEU A 95 -4.61 9.27 2.91
CA LEU A 95 -5.40 9.46 1.69
C LEU A 95 -4.74 8.76 0.50
N LEU A 96 -3.44 8.96 0.29
CA LEU A 96 -2.65 8.29 -0.76
C LEU A 96 -2.70 6.76 -0.61
N GLN A 97 -2.62 6.25 0.61
CA GLN A 97 -2.70 4.81 0.90
C GLN A 97 -4.02 4.23 0.41
N SER A 98 -5.14 4.93 0.63
CA SER A 98 -6.46 4.50 0.15
C SER A 98 -6.54 4.48 -1.38
N GLN A 99 -5.92 5.46 -2.05
CA GLN A 99 -5.89 5.54 -3.51
C GLN A 99 -5.06 4.42 -4.13
N ILE A 100 -3.87 4.15 -3.57
CA ILE A 100 -3.00 3.05 -3.99
C ILE A 100 -3.70 1.71 -3.77
N ALA A 101 -4.37 1.50 -2.63
CA ALA A 101 -5.13 0.29 -2.36
C ALA A 101 -6.25 0.05 -3.40
N LYS A 102 -7.02 1.09 -3.73
CA LYS A 102 -8.04 1.03 -4.80
C LYS A 102 -7.41 0.67 -6.15
N ARG A 103 -6.28 1.29 -6.50
CA ARG A 103 -5.55 1.01 -7.74
C ARG A 103 -5.05 -0.44 -7.79
N ALA A 104 -4.47 -0.93 -6.70
CA ALA A 104 -3.99 -2.32 -6.59
C ALA A 104 -5.14 -3.32 -6.76
N PHE A 105 -6.29 -3.07 -6.12
CA PHE A 105 -7.48 -3.89 -6.27
C PHE A 105 -7.97 -3.94 -7.72
N MET A 106 -8.07 -2.78 -8.38
CA MET A 106 -8.47 -2.70 -9.79
C MET A 106 -7.51 -3.45 -10.72
N LEU A 107 -6.20 -3.34 -10.49
CA LEU A 107 -5.19 -4.07 -11.27
C LEU A 107 -5.25 -5.57 -11.03
N ARG A 108 -5.45 -6.02 -9.78
CA ARG A 108 -5.66 -7.43 -9.43
C ARG A 108 -6.85 -8.01 -10.18
N ASN A 109 -7.99 -7.32 -10.17
CA ASN A 109 -9.20 -7.75 -10.88
C ASN A 109 -8.98 -7.83 -12.40
N LYS A 110 -8.23 -6.88 -12.97
CA LYS A 110 -7.85 -6.94 -14.41
C LYS A 110 -6.98 -8.15 -14.73
N CYS A 111 -5.97 -8.43 -13.90
CA CYS A 111 -5.14 -9.62 -14.04
C CYS A 111 -5.98 -10.90 -13.99
N GLU A 112 -6.93 -10.99 -13.07
CA GLU A 112 -7.83 -12.14 -12.94
C GLU A 112 -8.74 -12.32 -14.16
N LYS A 113 -9.34 -11.23 -14.66
CA LYS A 113 -10.14 -11.25 -15.91
C LYS A 113 -9.31 -11.75 -17.09
N PHE A 114 -8.07 -11.29 -17.25
CA PHE A 114 -7.19 -11.79 -18.31
C PHE A 114 -6.85 -13.27 -18.16
N ARG A 115 -6.58 -13.74 -16.94
CA ARG A 115 -6.33 -15.17 -16.67
C ARG A 115 -7.53 -16.03 -17.03
N ASN A 116 -8.73 -15.60 -16.62
CA ASN A 116 -9.98 -16.31 -16.90
C ASN A 116 -10.26 -16.37 -18.40
N TYR A 117 -10.09 -15.25 -19.11
CA TYR A 117 -10.21 -15.20 -20.56
C TYR A 117 -9.24 -16.18 -21.25
N LEU A 118 -7.96 -16.17 -20.84
CA LEU A 118 -6.95 -17.06 -21.43
C LEU A 118 -7.27 -18.54 -21.15
N LYS A 119 -7.82 -18.85 -19.98
CA LYS A 119 -8.29 -20.20 -19.65
C LYS A 119 -9.43 -20.62 -20.58
N GLN A 120 -10.45 -19.78 -20.74
CA GLN A 120 -11.58 -20.04 -21.66
C GLN A 120 -11.12 -20.21 -23.10
N GLN A 121 -10.21 -19.34 -23.57
CA GLN A 121 -9.66 -19.44 -24.92
C GLN A 121 -8.91 -20.77 -25.16
N ARG A 122 -8.16 -21.27 -24.17
CA ARG A 122 -7.50 -22.58 -24.26
C ARG A 122 -8.51 -23.70 -24.35
N THR A 123 -9.56 -23.68 -23.51
CA THR A 123 -10.63 -24.69 -23.53
C THR A 123 -11.35 -24.70 -24.88
N ALA A 124 -11.74 -23.54 -25.39
CA ALA A 124 -12.43 -23.44 -26.69
C ALA A 124 -11.57 -23.97 -27.85
N ARG A 125 -10.25 -23.73 -27.83
CA ARG A 125 -9.32 -24.28 -28.84
C ARG A 125 -9.22 -25.81 -28.75
N ARG A 126 -9.18 -26.38 -27.55
CA ARG A 126 -9.17 -27.84 -27.36
C ARG A 126 -10.44 -28.47 -27.89
N LEU A 127 -11.61 -27.97 -27.48
CA LEU A 127 -12.90 -28.45 -27.95
C LEU A 127 -13.03 -28.36 -29.47
N LYS A 128 -12.56 -27.27 -30.09
CA LYS A 128 -12.56 -27.13 -31.55
C LYS A 128 -11.70 -28.20 -32.23
N SER A 129 -10.51 -28.46 -31.68
CA SER A 129 -9.61 -29.49 -32.21
C SER A 129 -10.18 -30.89 -32.05
N GLU A 130 -10.82 -31.19 -30.91
CA GLU A 130 -11.48 -32.47 -30.65
C GLU A 130 -12.65 -32.69 -31.61
N LEU A 131 -13.47 -31.67 -31.85
CA LEU A 131 -14.58 -31.73 -32.81
C LEU A 131 -14.08 -31.91 -34.25
N GLN A 132 -12.99 -31.25 -34.63
CA GLN A 132 -12.36 -31.47 -35.94
C GLN A 132 -11.89 -32.92 -36.11
N GLN A 133 -11.24 -33.49 -35.08
CA GLN A 133 -10.81 -34.89 -35.11
C GLN A 133 -11.99 -35.86 -35.19
N GLN A 134 -13.10 -35.59 -34.49
CA GLN A 134 -14.31 -36.39 -34.57
C GLN A 134 -14.90 -36.38 -35.98
N ASN A 135 -15.02 -35.20 -36.60
CA ASN A 135 -15.51 -35.07 -37.97
C ASN A 135 -14.60 -35.80 -38.97
N GLU A 136 -13.28 -35.66 -38.85
CA GLU A 136 -12.32 -36.38 -39.70
C GLU A 136 -12.47 -37.90 -39.58
N ILE A 137 -12.68 -38.41 -38.35
CA ILE A 137 -12.94 -39.83 -38.11
C ILE A 137 -14.26 -40.26 -38.75
N GLU A 138 -15.33 -39.50 -38.59
CA GLU A 138 -16.64 -39.78 -39.19
C GLU A 138 -16.58 -39.81 -40.72
N GLU A 139 -15.91 -38.83 -41.35
CA GLU A 139 -15.69 -38.80 -42.80
C GLU A 139 -14.93 -40.04 -43.28
N LEU A 140 -13.87 -40.45 -42.57
CA LEU A 140 -13.13 -41.67 -42.90
C LEU A 140 -14.01 -42.93 -42.79
N PHE A 141 -14.87 -43.01 -41.78
CA PHE A 141 -15.82 -44.12 -41.65
C PHE A 141 -16.84 -44.15 -42.79
N VAL A 142 -17.39 -43.00 -43.21
CA VAL A 142 -18.31 -42.92 -44.36
C VAL A 142 -17.60 -43.36 -45.65
N HIS A 143 -16.36 -42.93 -45.87
CA HIS A 143 -15.59 -43.32 -47.06
C HIS A 143 -15.20 -44.80 -47.09
N VAL A 144 -14.95 -45.42 -45.94
CA VAL A 144 -14.69 -46.87 -45.85
C VAL A 144 -15.98 -47.66 -46.09
N SER A 145 -17.10 -47.23 -45.54
CA SER A 145 -18.41 -47.88 -45.76
C SER A 145 -18.84 -47.81 -47.23
N ASN A 146 -18.70 -46.66 -47.89
CA ASN A 146 -19.06 -46.50 -49.31
C ASN A 146 -18.15 -47.28 -50.28
N LYS A 147 -16.91 -47.64 -49.88
CA LYS A 147 -16.04 -48.51 -50.69
C LYS A 147 -16.36 -50.00 -50.55
N ASN A 148 -17.14 -50.37 -49.54
CA ASN A 148 -17.52 -51.74 -49.23
C ASN A 148 -18.97 -52.07 -49.63
N GLU A 149 -19.68 -51.15 -50.29
CA GLU A 149 -20.96 -51.45 -50.94
C GLU A 149 -20.68 -52.20 -52.26
N PRO A 150 -21.13 -53.46 -52.41
CA PRO A 150 -21.02 -54.18 -53.68
C PRO A 150 -22.04 -53.64 -54.69
N GLU A 151 -21.60 -53.42 -55.95
CA GLU A 151 -22.48 -53.32 -57.12
C GLU A 151 -23.29 -54.60 -57.35
#